data_AF-A0A7W2FV54-F1
#
_entry.id   AF-A0A7W2FV54-F1
#
_cell.length_a   1.000
_cell.length_b   1.000
_cell.length_c   1.000
_cell.angle_alpha   90.00
_cell.angle_beta   90.00
_cell.angle_gamma   90.00
#
_symmetry.space_group_name_H-M   'P 1'
#
loop_
_entity.id
_entity.type
_entity.pdbx_description
1 polymer ?
#
loop_
_entity_poly.entity_id
_entity_poly.type
_entity_poly.pdbx_seq_one_letter_code
_entity_poly.pdbx_strand_id
1 'polypeptide(L)'
;GQYAYNLMDANVRQFNAEVPMLAQWDDHETTNNWYPGELLDDDRYTEKNASLLAARARRAFFEYMPLRELPEAPGRIHRRFAYGPSLEVFML
;
A
#
# COMPACT_ATOMS: atom_id res chain seq x y z
N GLY A 1 4.54 -12.65 2.57
CA GLY A 1 3.46 -11.69 2.92
C GLY A 1 2.61 -11.41 1.68
N GLN A 2 1.47 -10.74 1.85
CA GLN A 2 0.49 -10.45 0.78
C GLN A 2 1.15 -9.91 -0.51
N TYR A 3 2.08 -8.95 -0.42
CA TYR A 3 2.79 -8.41 -1.60
C TYR A 3 3.75 -9.39 -2.29
N ALA A 4 4.52 -10.15 -1.52
CA ALA A 4 5.55 -11.04 -2.08
C ALA A 4 4.96 -12.14 -2.97
N TYR A 5 3.75 -12.63 -2.63
CA TYR A 5 3.04 -13.64 -3.41
C TYR A 5 2.72 -13.14 -4.82
N ASN A 6 2.26 -11.89 -4.97
CA ASN A 6 1.95 -11.31 -6.29
C ASN A 6 3.18 -11.20 -7.18
N LEU A 7 4.38 -11.00 -6.59
CA LEU A 7 5.64 -10.99 -7.32
C LEU A 7 6.14 -12.38 -7.72
N MET A 8 5.44 -13.47 -7.38
CA MET A 8 5.72 -14.79 -7.95
C MET A 8 5.12 -14.96 -9.35
N ASP A 9 4.13 -14.15 -9.72
CA ASP A 9 3.51 -14.17 -11.04
C ASP A 9 4.43 -13.50 -12.09
N ALA A 10 4.66 -14.19 -13.21
CA ALA A 10 5.55 -13.73 -14.26
C ALA A 10 5.03 -12.48 -14.99
N ASN A 11 3.70 -12.37 -15.18
CA ASN A 11 3.08 -11.25 -15.87
C ASN A 11 3.14 -9.99 -15.01
N VAL A 12 2.88 -10.10 -13.69
CA VAL A 12 3.02 -8.99 -12.74
C VAL A 12 4.45 -8.45 -12.74
N ARG A 13 5.45 -9.34 -12.71
CA ARG A 13 6.86 -8.93 -12.77
C ARG A 13 7.21 -8.24 -14.08
N GLN A 14 6.72 -8.76 -15.22
CA GLN A 14 6.98 -8.15 -16.52
C GLN A 14 6.35 -6.75 -16.61
N PHE A 15 5.08 -6.60 -16.21
CA PHE A 15 4.40 -5.31 -16.19
C PHE A 15 5.16 -4.28 -15.34
N ASN A 16 5.56 -4.66 -14.12
CA ASN A 16 6.28 -3.77 -13.21
C ASN A 16 7.68 -3.38 -13.72
N ALA A 17 8.29 -4.18 -14.61
CA ALA A 17 9.58 -3.86 -15.22
C ALA A 17 9.47 -2.85 -16.37
N GLU A 18 8.30 -2.77 -17.01
CA GLU A 18 8.09 -1.96 -18.22
C GLU A 18 7.26 -0.68 -17.96
N VAL A 19 6.40 -0.69 -16.94
CA VAL A 19 5.41 0.37 -16.71
C VAL A 19 5.64 1.07 -15.36
N PRO A 20 5.85 2.40 -15.33
CA PRO A 20 5.93 3.15 -14.07
C PRO A 20 4.56 3.16 -13.38
N MET A 21 4.57 2.95 -12.06
CA MET A 21 3.36 2.88 -11.25
C MET A 21 3.29 4.01 -10.22
N LEU A 22 2.12 4.65 -10.16
CA LEU A 22 1.72 5.50 -9.04
C LEU A 22 0.85 4.67 -8.08
N ALA A 23 1.45 4.00 -7.10
CA ALA A 23 0.74 3.10 -6.19
C ALA A 23 -0.04 3.83 -5.08
N GLN A 24 -1.31 3.51 -4.87
CA GLN A 24 -2.13 4.05 -3.78
C GLN A 24 -2.51 2.94 -2.81
N TRP A 25 -2.74 3.32 -1.55
CA TRP A 25 -3.20 2.45 -0.49
C TRP A 25 -4.72 2.39 -0.43
N ASP A 26 -5.29 1.21 -0.16
CA ASP A 26 -6.69 0.98 0.17
C ASP A 26 -6.83 0.09 1.43
N ASP A 27 -8.05 -0.22 1.85
CA ASP A 27 -8.30 -1.07 3.02
C ASP A 27 -7.73 -2.50 2.89
N HIS A 28 -7.80 -3.09 1.70
CA HIS A 28 -7.36 -4.45 1.38
C HIS A 28 -5.85 -4.70 1.56
N GLU A 29 -5.04 -3.65 1.63
CA GLU A 29 -3.64 -3.76 2.04
C GLU A 29 -3.48 -4.23 3.50
N THR A 30 -4.51 -4.03 4.34
CA THR A 30 -4.59 -4.55 5.71
C THR A 30 -5.57 -5.71 5.78
N THR A 31 -6.87 -5.41 5.74
CA THR A 31 -8.02 -6.32 5.81
C THR A 31 -9.25 -5.60 5.28
N ASN A 32 -10.16 -6.32 4.61
CA ASN A 32 -11.37 -5.74 4.02
C ASN A 32 -12.19 -4.93 5.04
N ASN A 33 -12.52 -3.68 4.69
CA ASN A 33 -13.29 -2.68 5.43
C ASN A 33 -12.75 -2.30 6.81
N TRP A 34 -11.43 -2.44 7.04
CA TRP A 34 -10.88 -2.17 8.36
C TRP A 34 -10.94 -0.70 8.78
N TYR A 35 -10.89 -0.46 10.09
CA TYR A 35 -10.79 0.90 10.65
C TYR A 35 -9.87 0.97 11.88
N PRO A 36 -9.32 2.15 12.21
CA PRO A 36 -8.46 2.31 13.38
C PRO A 36 -9.15 1.89 14.69
N GLY A 37 -8.52 0.98 15.42
CA GLY A 37 -9.02 0.44 16.69
C GLY A 37 -9.97 -0.75 16.56
N GLU A 38 -10.25 -1.20 15.34
CA GLU A 38 -11.01 -2.44 15.13
C GLU A 38 -10.31 -3.65 15.75
N LEU A 39 -11.12 -4.52 16.35
CA LEU A 39 -10.74 -5.88 16.71
C LEU A 39 -11.45 -6.84 15.77
N LEU A 40 -10.68 -7.61 15.00
CA LEU A 40 -11.22 -8.55 14.04
C LEU A 40 -12.00 -9.66 14.76
N ASP A 41 -13.26 -9.83 14.41
CA ASP A 41 -14.12 -10.91 14.89
C ASP A 41 -14.09 -12.11 13.92
N ASP A 42 -12.90 -12.63 13.70
CA ASP A 42 -12.66 -13.76 12.81
C ASP A 42 -11.61 -14.69 13.42
N ASP A 43 -12.01 -15.93 13.69
CA ASP A 43 -11.18 -16.93 14.36
C ASP A 43 -10.03 -17.45 13.49
N ARG A 44 -10.02 -17.12 12.19
CA ARG A 44 -8.86 -17.39 11.32
C ARG A 44 -7.65 -16.54 11.69
N TYR A 45 -7.85 -15.43 12.40
CA TYR A 45 -6.80 -14.50 12.78
C TYR A 45 -6.28 -14.76 14.19
N THR A 46 -4.98 -15.01 14.31
CA THR A 46 -4.29 -15.08 15.61
C THR A 46 -4.00 -13.69 16.18
N GLU A 47 -3.81 -12.70 15.33
CA GLU A 47 -3.71 -11.28 15.68
C GLU A 47 -5.02 -10.59 15.28
N LYS A 48 -5.77 -10.09 16.28
CA LYS A 48 -7.06 -9.43 16.06
C LYS A 48 -6.98 -7.91 16.04
N ASN A 49 -5.87 -7.30 16.46
CA ASN A 49 -5.71 -5.84 16.46
C ASN A 49 -5.45 -5.31 15.04
N ALA A 50 -6.49 -4.76 14.40
CA ALA A 50 -6.41 -4.24 13.03
C ALA A 50 -5.40 -3.08 12.91
N SER A 51 -5.25 -2.23 13.93
CA SER A 51 -4.25 -1.15 13.91
C SER A 51 -2.81 -1.67 13.87
N LEU A 52 -2.53 -2.80 14.55
CA LEU A 52 -1.22 -3.43 14.50
C LEU A 52 -0.99 -4.10 13.14
N LEU A 53 -2.02 -4.75 12.58
CA LEU A 53 -1.97 -5.29 11.23
C LEU A 53 -1.72 -4.18 10.20
N ALA A 54 -2.40 -3.04 10.32
CA ALA A 54 -2.24 -1.89 9.44
C ALA A 54 -0.82 -1.31 9.53
N ALA A 55 -0.22 -1.22 10.72
CA ALA A 55 1.17 -0.78 10.87
C ALA A 55 2.15 -1.72 10.15
N ARG A 56 1.95 -3.04 10.26
CA ARG A 56 2.78 -4.05 9.57
C ARG A 56 2.58 -4.01 8.06
N ALA A 57 1.32 -3.91 7.62
CA ALA A 57 0.98 -3.73 6.22
C ALA A 57 1.62 -2.46 5.67
N ARG A 58 1.66 -1.36 6.46
CA ARG A 58 2.20 -0.06 6.04
C ARG A 58 3.65 -0.18 5.66
N ARG A 59 4.41 -0.81 6.55
CA ARG A 59 5.80 -1.17 6.28
C ARG A 59 5.93 -2.00 5.01
N ALA A 60 5.13 -3.05 4.85
CA ALA A 60 5.21 -3.91 3.67
C ALA A 60 4.88 -3.18 2.36
N PHE A 61 3.93 -2.24 2.34
CA PHE A 61 3.65 -1.43 1.14
C PHE A 61 4.87 -0.57 0.76
N PHE A 62 5.52 0.09 1.71
CA PHE A 62 6.75 0.85 1.42
C PHE A 62 7.92 -0.05 0.97
N GLU A 63 7.98 -1.29 1.46
CA GLU A 63 9.00 -2.26 1.04
C GLU A 63 8.76 -2.82 -0.38
N TYR A 64 7.51 -2.92 -0.83
CA TYR A 64 7.15 -3.62 -2.08
C TYR A 64 6.59 -2.72 -3.19
N MET A 65 6.19 -1.49 -2.89
CA MET A 65 5.67 -0.53 -3.87
C MET A 65 6.68 0.59 -4.14
N PRO A 66 6.72 1.15 -5.37
CA PRO A 66 7.70 2.15 -5.76
C PRO A 66 7.34 3.55 -5.23
N LEU A 67 7.29 3.71 -3.90
CA LEU A 67 7.09 5.00 -3.24
C LEU A 67 8.41 5.54 -2.72
N ARG A 68 8.57 6.87 -2.84
CA ARG A 68 9.68 7.58 -2.19
C ARG A 68 9.26 7.99 -0.79
N GLU A 69 10.02 7.57 0.21
CA GLU A 69 9.90 8.12 1.56
C GLU A 69 10.56 9.51 1.64
N LEU A 70 9.86 10.45 2.26
CA LEU A 70 10.32 11.82 2.48
C LEU A 70 10.66 12.02 3.95
N PRO A 71 11.89 12.44 4.31
CA PRO A 71 12.28 12.66 5.71
C PRO A 71 11.38 13.62 6.49
N GLU A 72 10.84 14.64 5.81
CA GLU A 72 9.93 15.63 6.38
C GLU A 72 8.50 15.10 6.60
N ALA A 73 8.18 13.94 6.04
CA ALA A 73 6.87 13.32 6.17
C ALA A 73 6.96 11.78 6.16
N PRO A 74 7.59 11.17 7.18
CA PRO A 74 7.79 9.73 7.22
C PRO A 74 6.47 8.99 7.11
N GLY A 75 6.45 7.97 6.25
CA GLY A 75 5.27 7.16 6.01
C GLY A 75 4.11 7.86 5.31
N ARG A 76 4.25 9.07 4.73
CA ARG A 76 3.17 9.71 3.93
C ARG A 76 2.93 8.97 2.61
N ILE A 77 1.66 8.71 2.28
CA ILE A 77 1.25 8.03 1.02
C ILE A 77 0.55 8.99 0.06
N HIS A 78 -0.36 9.85 0.57
CA HIS A 78 -1.04 10.86 -0.25
C HIS A 78 -0.02 11.85 -0.83
N ARG A 79 -0.24 12.26 -2.07
CA ARG A 79 0.73 13.03 -2.85
C ARG A 79 0.10 13.58 -4.12
N ARG A 80 0.82 14.51 -4.75
CA ARG A 80 0.38 15.18 -5.99
C ARG A 80 1.48 15.17 -7.02
N PHE A 81 1.13 14.95 -8.28
CA PHE A 81 2.04 15.00 -9.41
C PHE A 81 1.54 16.00 -10.46
N ALA A 82 2.37 16.96 -10.82
CA ALA A 82 2.12 17.84 -11.97
C ALA A 82 2.69 17.19 -13.24
N TYR A 83 1.84 16.97 -14.24
CA TYR A 83 2.21 16.48 -15.57
C TYR A 83 2.12 17.62 -16.58
N GLY A 84 3.09 18.53 -16.49
CA GLY A 84 3.10 19.74 -17.29
C GLY A 84 1.90 20.65 -17.02
N PRO A 85 1.52 21.53 -17.97
CA PRO A 85 0.42 22.48 -17.79
C PRO A 85 -0.97 21.85 -17.96
N SER A 86 -1.07 20.59 -18.39
CA SER A 86 -2.34 20.00 -18.83
C SER A 86 -2.96 19.02 -17.85
N LEU A 87 -2.18 18.47 -16.91
CA LEU A 87 -2.66 17.44 -16.00
C LEU A 87 -2.03 17.59 -14.63
N GLU A 88 -2.86 17.44 -13.60
CA GLU A 88 -2.45 17.33 -12.22
C GLU A 88 -3.14 16.12 -11.60
N VAL A 89 -2.35 15.22 -11.02
CA VAL A 89 -2.85 14.00 -10.39
C VAL A 89 -2.78 14.16 -8.88
N PHE A 90 -3.92 13.99 -8.21
CA PHE A 90 -4.03 13.98 -6.76
C PHE A 90 -4.28 12.54 -6.30
N MET A 91 -3.41 12.04 -5.43
CA MET A 91 -3.55 10.73 -4.79
C MET A 91 -3.88 10.95 -3.32
N LEU A 92 -5.03 10.45 -2.89
CA LEU A 92 -5.66 10.74 -1.59
C LEU A 92 -5.45 9.61 -0.58
#